data_AF-A0A7N0REJ3-F1
#
_entry.id   AF-A0A7N0REJ3-F1
#
_cell.length_a   1.000
_cell.length_b   1.000
_cell.length_c   1.000
_cell.angle_alpha   90.00
_cell.angle_beta   90.00
_cell.angle_gamma   90.00
#
_symmetry.space_group_name_H-M   'P 1'
#
loop_
_entity.id
_entity.type
_entity.pdbx_description
1 polymer ?
#
loop_
_entity_poly.entity_id
_entity_poly.type
_entity_poly.pdbx_seq_one_letter_code
_entity_poly.pdbx_strand_id
1 'polypeptide(L)' 'MGGLDGEQKQLINKLVNFRMKEGKKTRVRAIVYQTFHRPARTERDVIKLMVDAVENIKPICEVEKVGVAGKKMDVPWF' A
#
# COMPACT_ATOMS: atom_id res chain seq x y z
N MET A 1 -14.73 -18.58 -8.01
CA MET A 1 -13.85 -17.70 -7.21
C MET A 1 -13.85 -16.34 -7.88
N GLY A 2 -14.32 -15.28 -7.22
CA GLY A 2 -14.28 -13.93 -7.78
C GLY A 2 -12.85 -13.59 -8.17
N GLY A 3 -12.63 -13.24 -9.44
CA GLY A 3 -11.30 -12.88 -9.93
C GLY A 3 -10.84 -11.58 -9.26
N LEU A 4 -9.55 -11.52 -8.92
CA LEU A 4 -8.94 -10.28 -8.47
C LEU A 4 -9.05 -9.22 -9.57
N ASP A 5 -9.58 -8.06 -9.21
CA ASP A 5 -9.68 -6.91 -10.09
C ASP A 5 -8.28 -6.39 -10.52
N GLY A 6 -8.22 -5.67 -11.63
CA GLY A 6 -6.97 -5.12 -12.19
C GLY A 6 -6.24 -4.20 -11.20
N GLU A 7 -6.98 -3.38 -10.46
CA GLU A 7 -6.39 -2.45 -9.48
C GLU A 7 -5.87 -3.19 -8.25
N GLN A 8 -6.62 -4.19 -7.76
CA GLN A 8 -6.20 -5.04 -6.65
C GLN A 8 -4.88 -5.76 -6.95
N LYS A 9 -4.73 -6.27 -8.18
CA LYS A 9 -3.47 -6.88 -8.64
C LYS A 9 -2.32 -5.88 -8.67
N GLN A 10 -2.57 -4.63 -9.09
CA GLN A 10 -1.55 -3.59 -9.06
C GLN A 10 -1.12 -3.25 -7.64
N LEU A 11 -2.06 -3.13 -6.70
CA LEU A 11 -1.75 -2.79 -5.30
C LEU A 11 -0.87 -3.86 -4.65
N ILE A 12 -1.20 -5.14 -4.84
CA ILE A 12 -0.38 -6.27 -4.37
C ILE A 12 1.01 -6.23 -5.00
N ASN A 13 1.10 -5.99 -6.31
CA ASN A 13 2.38 -5.90 -7.00
C ASN A 13 3.24 -4.73 -6.48
N LYS A 14 2.64 -3.55 -6.27
CA LYS A 14 3.32 -2.39 -5.67
C LYS A 14 3.83 -2.72 -4.27
N LEU A 15 3.01 -3.34 -3.43
CA LEU A 15 3.38 -3.71 -2.06
C LEU A 15 4.54 -4.71 -2.01
N VAL A 16 4.49 -5.74 -2.86
CA VAL A 16 5.59 -6.72 -2.99
C VAL A 16 6.88 -6.05 -3.47
N ASN A 17 6.79 -5.19 -4.49
CA ASN A 17 7.97 -4.51 -5.04
C ASN A 17 8.54 -3.47 -4.07
N PHE A 18 7.70 -2.72 -3.34
CA PHE A 18 8.12 -1.71 -2.37
C PHE A 18 8.93 -2.32 -1.22
N ARG A 19 8.52 -3.49 -0.73
CA ARG A 19 9.26 -4.19 0.33
C ARG A 19 10.48 -4.98 -0.19
N MET A 20 10.55 -5.25 -1.50
CA MET A 20 11.63 -6.03 -2.09
C MET A 20 12.97 -5.30 -2.01
N LYS A 21 13.99 -6.02 -1.56
CA LYS A 21 15.39 -5.59 -1.59
C LYS A 21 16.21 -6.62 -2.34
N GLU A 22 17.23 -6.19 -3.08
CA GLU A 22 18.19 -7.07 -3.76
C GLU A 22 17.53 -8.11 -4.70
N GLY A 23 16.39 -7.77 -5.31
CA GLY A 23 15.67 -8.70 -6.21
C GLY A 23 15.03 -9.92 -5.52
N LYS A 24 14.97 -9.97 -4.18
CA LYS A 24 14.42 -11.10 -3.40
C LYS A 24 12.88 -11.16 -3.43
N LYS A 25 12.27 -11.18 -4.62
CA LYS A 25 10.81 -11.13 -4.85
C LYS A 25 10.07 -12.31 -4.25
N THR A 26 10.59 -13.52 -4.42
CA THR A 26 9.96 -14.76 -3.93
C THR A 26 9.82 -14.74 -2.41
N ARG A 27 10.85 -14.28 -1.70
CA ARG A 27 10.85 -14.17 -0.24
C ARG A 27 9.81 -13.17 0.25
N VAL A 28 9.69 -12.00 -0.39
CA VAL A 28 8.67 -11.01 -0.02
C VAL A 28 7.26 -11.50 -0.32
N ARG A 29 7.04 -12.14 -1.48
CA ARG A 29 5.75 -12.77 -1.80
C ARG A 29 5.33 -13.77 -0.73
N ALA A 30 6.25 -14.65 -0.30
CA ALA A 30 5.96 -15.62 0.75
C ALA A 30 5.52 -14.94 2.06
N ILE A 31 6.22 -13.88 2.49
CA ILE A 31 5.86 -13.12 3.71
C ILE A 31 4.45 -12.51 3.57
N VAL A 32 4.14 -11.87 2.44
CA VAL A 32 2.83 -11.24 2.22
C VAL A 32 1.71 -12.28 2.27
N TYR A 33 1.84 -13.39 1.53
CA TYR A 33 0.83 -14.44 1.52
C TYR A 33 0.69 -15.17 2.87
N GLN A 34 1.79 -15.40 3.58
CA GLN A 34 1.75 -15.95 4.94
C GLN A 34 1.02 -15.01 5.90
N THR A 35 1.21 -13.70 5.77
CA THR A 35 0.54 -12.70 6.59
C THR A 35 -0.97 -12.72 6.37
N PHE A 36 -1.43 -12.93 5.13
CA PHE A 36 -2.86 -13.04 4.80
C PHE A 36 -3.53 -14.30 5.34
N HIS A 37 -2.78 -15.35 5.67
CA HIS A 37 -3.36 -16.58 6.22
C HIS A 37 -4.06 -16.36 7.58
N ARG A 38 -3.59 -15.42 8.40
CA ARG A 38 -4.20 -15.12 9.71
C ARG A 38 -5.56 -14.42 9.58
N PRO A 39 -5.71 -13.28 8.88
CA PRO A 39 -7.00 -12.63 8.67
C PRO A 39 -7.95 -13.45 7.80
N ALA A 40 -7.46 -14.32 6.90
CA ALA A 40 -8.29 -15.23 6.11
C ALA A 40 -9.16 -16.19 6.96
N ARG A 41 -8.83 -16.36 8.24
CA ARG A 41 -9.62 -17.17 9.18
C ARG A 41 -10.88 -16.46 9.67
N THR A 42 -10.90 -15.12 9.61
CA THR A 42 -11.98 -14.29 10.15
C THR A 42 -12.72 -13.56 9.02
N GLU A 43 -11.99 -12.95 8.09
CA GLU A 43 -12.55 -12.34 6.87
C GLU A 43 -12.48 -13.32 5.69
N ARG A 44 -13.57 -13.36 4.91
CA ARG A 44 -13.63 -14.17 3.68
C ARG A 44 -12.83 -13.58 2.52
N ASP A 45 -12.62 -12.26 2.50
CA ASP A 45 -11.89 -11.58 1.44
C ASP A 45 -10.79 -10.68 2.03
N VAL A 46 -9.60 -11.27 2.19
CA VAL A 46 -8.42 -10.59 2.74
C VAL A 46 -7.90 -9.51 1.79
N ILE A 47 -8.13 -9.66 0.48
CA ILE A 47 -7.69 -8.65 -0.48
C ILE A 47 -8.54 -7.41 -0.35
N LYS A 48 -9.86 -7.56 -0.24
CA LYS A 48 -10.74 -6.43 0.03
C LYS A 48 -10.39 -5.75 1.36
N LEU A 49 -10.17 -6.52 2.43
CA LEU A 49 -9.72 -5.97 3.71
C LEU A 49 -8.43 -5.15 3.58
N MET A 50 -7.46 -5.64 2.81
CA MET A 50 -6.22 -4.88 2.58
C MET A 50 -6.50 -3.58 1.82
N VAL A 51 -7.33 -3.61 0.78
CA VAL A 51 -7.69 -2.42 -0.01
C VAL A 51 -8.37 -1.37 0.87
N ASP A 52 -9.38 -1.79 1.65
CA ASP A 52 -10.11 -0.90 2.55
C ASP A 52 -9.17 -0.31 3.62
N ALA A 53 -8.26 -1.12 4.16
CA ALA A 53 -7.25 -0.65 5.11
C ALA A 53 -6.28 0.37 4.49
N VAL A 54 -5.88 0.17 3.24
CA VAL A 54 -5.00 1.11 2.51
C VAL A 54 -5.71 2.43 2.25
N GLU A 55 -6.98 2.41 1.85
CA GLU A 55 -7.75 3.64 1.64
C GLU A 55 -7.93 4.41 2.96
N ASN A 56 -8.14 3.69 4.07
CA ASN A 56 -8.27 4.30 5.40
C ASN A 56 -7.01 5.00 5.92
N ILE A 57 -5.80 4.56 5.50
CA ILE A 57 -4.53 5.20 5.92
C ILE A 57 -4.06 6.29 4.96
N LYS A 58 -4.77 6.50 3.85
CA LYS A 58 -4.38 7.45 2.82
C LYS A 58 -4.43 8.88 3.38
N PRO A 59 -3.35 9.68 3.22
CA PRO A 59 -3.35 11.04 3.70
C PRO A 59 -4.33 11.91 2.90
N ILE A 60 -4.96 12.87 3.57
CA ILE A 60 -5.84 13.86 2.92
C ILE A 60 -5.03 14.91 2.16
N CYS A 61 -3.82 15.23 2.65
CA CYS A 61 -2.94 16.22 2.08
C CYS A 61 -1.49 15.84 2.40
N GLU A 62 -0.61 15.96 1.43
CA GLU A 62 0.84 15.94 1.65
C GLU A 62 1.33 17.38 1.70
N VAL A 63 2.43 17.64 2.42
CA VAL A 63 3.00 19.00 2.50
C VAL A 63 4.41 18.99 1.95
N GLU A 64 4.73 20.02 1.17
CA GLU A 64 6.08 20.23 0.63
C GLU A 64 6.68 21.52 1.17
N LYS A 65 7.99 21.49 1.47
CA LYS A 65 8.72 22.67 1.94
C LYS A 65 9.09 23.56 0.77
N VAL A 66 8.36 24.66 0.61
CA VAL A 66 8.58 25.63 -0.46
C VAL A 66 9.15 26.93 0.10
N GLY A 67 10.10 27.52 -0.65
CA GLY A 67 10.60 28.86 -0.35
C GLY A 67 9.62 29.92 -0.84
N VAL A 68 9.00 30.66 0.08
CA VAL A 68 8.08 31.76 -0.23
C VAL A 68 8.57 33.01 0.48
N ALA A 69 8.83 34.07 -0.30
CA ALA A 69 9.31 35.37 0.20
C ALA A 69 10.51 35.27 1.18
N GLY A 70 11.49 34.40 0.88
CA GLY A 70 12.70 34.22 1.70
C GLY A 70 12.54 33.32 2.93
N LYS A 71 11.35 32.74 3.18
CA LYS A 71 11.11 31.78 4.26
C LYS A 71 10.74 30.41 3.68
N LYS A 72 11.14 29.33 4.34
CA LYS A 72 10.67 27.97 4.02
C LYS A 72 9.37 27.70 4.78
N MET A 73 8.28 27.46 4.07
CA MET A 73 6.99 27.10 4.64
C MET A 73 6.53 25.74 4.10
N ASP A 74 5.79 24.98 4.92
CA ASP A 74 5.11 23.77 4.49
C ASP A 74 3.84 24.19 3.74
N VAL A 75 3.78 23.87 2.45
CA VAL A 75 2.65 24.21 1.57
C VAL A 75 1.87 22.94 1.26
N PRO A 76 0.53 22.95 1.42
CA PRO A 76 -0.34 21.86 0.99
C PRO A 76 -0.16 21.52 -0.49
N TRP A 77 0.08 20.24 -0.79
CA TRP A 77 0.06 19.67 -2.13
C TRP A 77 -1.11 18.67 -2.20
N PHE A 78 -2.04 18.91 -3.12
CA PHE A 78 -3.24 18.11 -3.35
C PHE A 78 -3.09 17.23 -4.60
#